data_AF-A0A2S6GX68-F1
#
_entry.id   AF-A0A2S6GX68-F1
#
_cell.length_a   1.000
_cell.length_b   1.000
_cell.length_c   1.000
_cell.angle_alpha   90.00
_cell.angle_beta   90.00
_cell.angle_gamma   90.00
#
_symmetry.space_group_name_H-M   'P 1'
#
loop_
_entity.id
_entity.type
_entity.pdbx_description
1 polymer ?
#
loop_
_entity_poly.entity_id
_entity_poly.type
_entity_poly.pdbx_seq_one_letter_code
_entity_poly.pdbx_strand_id
1 'polypeptide(L)'
;MGLAVTALEFDVLVAHLGIEPVPLVLRVPSPGRTEGERAHLARQAWSGLTTRGLGGPYSLDPTLSRLLDLLRGPDRELDGRLWTDGPLRVLAAATGDDAVLVVKTEHWLTFHPADASGLARHALSVLPQRDPGPGQSVTLPTADFEAATTAPTFAEGLRTRGIRH
;
A
#
# COMPACT_ATOMS: atom_id res chain seq x y z
N MET A 1 -14.23 -8.85 -5.04
CA MET A 1 -14.56 -7.43 -5.25
C MET A 1 -13.92 -6.63 -4.12
N GLY A 2 -13.26 -5.50 -4.41
CA GLY A 2 -12.60 -4.68 -3.38
C GLY A 2 -13.52 -3.60 -2.80
N LEU A 3 -13.22 -3.12 -1.60
CA LEU A 3 -13.92 -2.01 -0.93
C LEU A 3 -13.02 -0.77 -0.94
N ALA A 4 -13.52 0.36 -1.42
CA ALA A 4 -12.73 1.59 -1.54
C ALA A 4 -13.17 2.63 -0.51
N VAL A 5 -12.22 3.37 0.05
CA VAL A 5 -12.44 4.53 0.91
C VAL A 5 -11.49 5.66 0.50
N THR A 6 -11.92 6.89 0.68
CA THR A 6 -11.06 8.06 0.46
C THR A 6 -9.97 8.15 1.52
N ALA A 7 -8.93 8.93 1.28
CA ALA A 7 -7.90 9.21 2.28
C ALA A 7 -8.48 9.81 3.58
N LEU A 8 -9.47 10.71 3.46
CA LEU A 8 -10.15 11.29 4.62
C LEU A 8 -10.96 10.25 5.40
N GLU A 9 -11.69 9.39 4.71
CA GLU A 9 -12.44 8.32 5.37
C GLU A 9 -11.51 7.31 6.04
N PHE A 10 -10.39 6.96 5.41
CA PHE A 10 -9.39 6.11 6.02
C PHE A 10 -8.81 6.73 7.31
N ASP A 11 -8.47 8.02 7.30
CA ASP A 11 -8.00 8.75 8.49
C ASP A 11 -9.01 8.66 9.65
N VAL A 12 -10.29 8.90 9.35
CA VAL A 12 -11.37 8.82 10.34
C VAL A 12 -11.58 7.38 10.83
N LEU A 13 -11.47 6.39 9.95
CA LEU A 13 -11.62 4.98 10.29
C LEU A 13 -10.50 4.49 11.20
N VAL A 14 -9.23 4.77 10.88
CA VAL A 14 -8.10 4.35 11.71
C VAL A 14 -8.13 5.01 13.08
N ALA A 15 -8.53 6.29 13.16
CA ALA A 15 -8.72 6.99 14.42
C ALA A 15 -9.89 6.43 15.23
N HIS A 16 -11.04 6.20 14.58
CA HIS A 16 -12.24 5.65 15.22
C HIS A 16 -12.03 4.25 15.77
N LEU A 17 -11.29 3.42 15.02
CA LEU A 17 -10.94 2.06 15.42
C LEU A 17 -9.73 2.03 16.37
N GLY A 18 -8.95 3.11 16.49
CA GLY A 18 -7.72 3.12 17.29
C GLY A 18 -6.63 2.22 16.72
N ILE A 19 -6.46 2.22 15.40
CA ILE A 19 -5.41 1.47 14.70
C ILE A 19 -4.11 2.29 14.82
N GLU A 20 -3.20 1.85 15.69
CA GLU A 20 -1.90 2.48 15.92
C GLU A 20 -0.82 1.40 16.17
N PRO A 21 0.36 1.47 15.51
CA PRO A 21 0.68 2.39 14.43
C PRO A 21 0.00 2.00 13.12
N VAL A 22 -0.46 2.99 12.34
CA VAL A 22 -0.87 2.74 10.95
C VAL A 22 0.37 2.39 10.11
N PRO A 23 0.33 1.32 9.30
CA PRO A 23 1.42 0.94 8.39
C PRO A 23 1.92 2.13 7.57
N LEU A 24 3.24 2.33 7.56
CA LEU A 24 3.85 3.56 7.04
C LEU A 24 3.48 3.81 5.56
N VAL A 25 3.39 2.74 4.77
CA VAL A 25 3.03 2.80 3.35
C VAL A 25 1.62 3.35 3.12
N LEU A 26 0.71 3.15 4.10
CA LEU A 26 -0.69 3.58 4.04
C LEU A 26 -0.96 4.94 4.67
N ARG A 27 -0.05 5.48 5.49
CA ARG A 27 -0.26 6.76 6.19
C ARG A 27 -0.79 7.86 5.28
N VAL A 28 -1.91 8.46 5.67
CA VAL A 28 -2.51 9.61 5.00
C VAL A 28 -2.33 10.86 5.87
N PRO A 29 -2.34 12.07 5.29
CA PRO A 29 -2.45 13.28 6.09
C PRO A 29 -3.75 13.26 6.89
N SER A 30 -3.69 13.64 8.17
CA SER A 30 -4.89 13.91 8.97
C SER A 30 -5.21 15.40 8.91
N PRO A 31 -6.22 15.82 8.11
CA PRO A 31 -6.60 17.22 8.01
C PRO A 31 -7.35 17.68 9.28
N GLY A 32 -7.23 18.97 9.59
CA GLY A 32 -7.89 19.60 10.74
C GLY A 32 -6.90 19.90 11.87
N ARG A 33 -6.69 21.20 12.14
CA ARG A 33 -5.78 21.68 13.19
C ARG A 33 -6.51 21.86 14.52
N THR A 34 -7.84 21.98 14.47
CA THR A 34 -8.71 22.18 15.64
C THR A 34 -9.69 21.03 15.83
N GLU A 35 -10.24 20.92 17.04
CA GLU A 35 -11.28 19.93 17.36
C GLU A 35 -12.53 20.09 16.49
N GLY A 36 -12.96 21.34 16.27
CA GLY A 36 -14.14 21.65 15.44
C GLY A 36 -13.97 21.26 13.97
N GLU A 37 -12.78 21.52 13.40
CA GLU A 37 -12.44 21.10 12.04
C GLU A 37 -12.41 19.58 11.91
N ARG A 38 -11.76 18.88 12.86
CA ARG A 38 -11.75 17.40 12.88
C ARG A 38 -13.17 16.83 13.00
N ALA A 39 -14.02 17.40 13.85
CA ALA A 39 -15.40 16.97 13.97
C ALA A 39 -16.19 17.17 12.66
N HIS A 40 -15.95 18.27 11.93
CA HIS A 40 -16.58 18.50 10.63
C HIS A 40 -16.13 17.49 9.57
N LEU A 41 -14.81 17.27 9.47
CA LEU A 41 -14.21 16.31 8.56
C LEU A 41 -14.66 14.87 8.85
N ALA A 42 -14.77 14.50 10.14
CA ALA A 42 -15.32 13.22 10.55
C ALA A 42 -16.78 13.05 10.12
N ARG A 43 -17.63 14.07 10.28
CA ARG A 43 -19.03 14.02 9.79
C ARG A 43 -19.09 13.83 8.28
N GLN A 44 -18.22 14.51 7.53
CA GLN A 44 -18.12 14.37 6.09
C GLN A 44 -17.73 12.93 5.69
N ALA A 45 -16.70 12.37 6.33
CA ALA A 45 -16.28 10.99 6.09
C ALA A 45 -17.41 9.99 6.36
N TRP A 46 -18.05 10.09 7.53
CA TRP A 46 -19.15 9.19 7.89
C TRP A 46 -20.34 9.30 6.92
N SER A 47 -20.67 10.51 6.47
CA SER A 47 -21.71 10.70 5.46
C SER A 47 -21.34 10.03 4.13
N GLY A 48 -20.07 10.12 3.72
CA GLY A 48 -19.55 9.48 2.51
C GLY A 48 -19.58 7.95 2.56
N LEU A 49 -19.19 7.37 3.70
CA LEU A 49 -19.28 5.92 3.96
C LEU A 49 -20.73 5.44 3.98
N THR A 50 -21.62 6.16 4.67
CA THR A 50 -23.04 5.81 4.79
C THR A 50 -23.72 5.81 3.43
N THR A 51 -23.48 6.86 2.63
CA THR A 51 -24.04 7.00 1.27
C THR A 51 -23.65 5.82 0.37
N ARG A 52 -22.45 5.26 0.57
CA ARG A 52 -21.93 4.12 -0.20
C ARG A 52 -22.24 2.77 0.44
N GLY A 53 -23.02 2.74 1.52
CA GLY A 53 -23.39 1.50 2.21
C GLY A 53 -22.23 0.84 2.97
N LEU A 54 -21.13 1.55 3.24
CA LEU A 54 -19.98 1.05 3.98
C LEU A 54 -20.13 1.20 5.51
N GLY A 55 -21.28 1.70 5.93
CA GLY A 55 -21.65 1.87 7.33
C GLY A 55 -21.44 3.29 7.86
N GLY A 56 -21.62 3.42 9.17
CA GLY A 56 -21.56 4.67 9.91
C GLY A 56 -20.81 4.51 11.25
N PRO A 57 -20.80 5.55 12.10
CA PRO A 57 -19.98 5.60 13.32
C PRO A 57 -20.31 4.55 14.38
N TYR A 58 -21.43 3.83 14.24
CA TYR A 58 -21.87 2.80 15.17
C TYR A 58 -21.90 1.40 14.56
N SER A 59 -21.81 1.29 13.23
CA SER A 59 -21.89 0.02 12.53
C SER A 59 -21.24 0.16 11.16
N LEU A 60 -20.05 -0.41 11.01
CA LEU A 60 -19.34 -0.50 9.73
C LEU A 60 -19.82 -1.72 8.94
N ASP A 61 -19.59 -1.69 7.63
CA ASP A 61 -19.64 -2.90 6.82
C ASP A 61 -18.73 -3.98 7.44
N PRO A 62 -19.24 -5.20 7.71
CA PRO A 62 -18.47 -6.23 8.40
C PRO A 62 -17.20 -6.64 7.63
N THR A 63 -17.24 -6.59 6.30
CA THR A 63 -16.07 -6.93 5.47
C THR A 63 -15.01 -5.85 5.59
N LEU A 64 -15.40 -4.57 5.52
CA LEU A 64 -14.49 -3.44 5.71
C LEU A 64 -13.85 -3.47 7.11
N SER A 65 -14.66 -3.70 8.15
CA SER A 65 -14.18 -3.80 9.54
C SER A 65 -13.11 -4.88 9.67
N ARG A 66 -13.39 -6.10 9.17
CA ARG A 66 -12.45 -7.23 9.21
C ARG A 66 -11.14 -6.90 8.47
N LEU A 67 -11.21 -6.27 7.31
CA LEU A 67 -10.02 -5.92 6.52
C LEU A 67 -9.19 -4.81 7.18
N LEU A 68 -9.83 -3.85 7.87
CA LEU A 68 -9.15 -2.82 8.65
C LEU A 68 -8.47 -3.39 9.89
N ASP A 69 -9.09 -4.35 10.56
CA ASP A 69 -8.50 -4.98 11.75
C ASP A 69 -7.20 -5.74 11.42
N LEU A 70 -7.04 -6.25 10.20
CA LEU A 70 -5.77 -6.85 9.73
C LEU A 70 -4.60 -5.86 9.63
N LEU A 71 -4.86 -4.55 9.73
CA LEU A 71 -3.80 -3.55 9.80
C LEU A 71 -3.22 -3.40 11.21
N ARG A 72 -3.86 -3.97 12.24
CA ARG A 72 -3.43 -3.86 13.64
C ARG A 72 -2.30 -4.86 13.95
N GLY A 73 -1.07 -4.46 13.65
CA GLY A 73 0.12 -5.26 13.97
C GLY A 73 0.07 -6.64 13.30
N PRO A 74 0.06 -6.70 11.96
CA PRO A 74 0.02 -7.97 11.23
C PRO A 74 1.25 -8.84 11.55
N ASP A 75 1.07 -10.16 11.55
CA ASP A 75 2.16 -11.14 11.74
C ASP A 75 3.19 -11.04 10.60
N ARG A 76 2.68 -10.74 9.40
CA ARG A 76 3.45 -10.67 8.16
C ARG A 76 2.96 -9.51 7.32
N GLU A 77 3.91 -8.76 6.77
CA GLU A 77 3.66 -7.57 5.98
C GLU A 77 4.59 -7.52 4.78
N LEU A 78 4.05 -7.12 3.63
CA LEU A 78 4.81 -6.78 2.43
C LEU A 78 4.35 -5.42 1.92
N ASP A 79 5.29 -4.47 1.98
CA ASP A 79 5.13 -3.11 1.51
C ASP A 79 5.71 -2.92 0.11
N GLY A 80 5.01 -2.16 -0.73
CA GLY A 80 5.47 -1.78 -2.06
C GLY A 80 5.24 -0.31 -2.37
N ARG A 81 6.25 0.32 -2.96
CA ARG A 81 6.16 1.66 -3.56
C ARG A 81 6.37 1.50 -5.05
N LEU A 82 5.31 1.66 -5.82
CA LEU A 82 5.32 1.37 -7.24
C LEU A 82 4.97 2.64 -8.02
N TRP A 83 5.37 2.63 -9.29
CA TRP A 83 5.02 3.65 -10.26
C TRP A 83 4.54 2.95 -11.52
N THR A 84 3.25 3.11 -11.86
CA THR A 84 2.67 2.62 -13.11
C THR A 84 2.25 3.83 -13.95
N ASP A 85 0.96 4.16 -13.97
CA ASP A 85 0.42 5.39 -14.57
C ASP A 85 0.48 6.58 -13.58
N GLY A 86 0.96 6.32 -12.36
CA GLY A 86 1.16 7.27 -11.29
C GLY A 86 1.75 6.59 -10.05
N PRO A 87 2.02 7.34 -8.97
CA PRO A 87 2.50 6.77 -7.73
C PRO A 87 1.40 5.92 -7.09
N LEU A 88 1.72 4.67 -6.78
CA LEU A 88 0.87 3.82 -5.96
C LEU A 88 1.66 3.19 -4.81
N ARG A 89 0.92 2.80 -3.80
CA ARG A 89 1.43 2.20 -2.57
C ARG A 89 0.63 0.93 -2.33
N VAL A 90 1.31 -0.16 -2.03
CA VAL A 90 0.66 -1.43 -1.68
C VAL A 90 1.11 -1.90 -0.32
N LEU A 91 0.15 -2.49 0.39
CA LEU A 91 0.36 -3.26 1.60
C LEU A 91 -0.32 -4.60 1.39
N ALA A 92 0.41 -5.72 1.49
CA ALA A 92 -0.20 -7.03 1.69
C ALA A 92 0.13 -7.48 3.12
N ALA A 93 -0.90 -7.67 3.94
CA ALA A 93 -0.76 -7.98 5.36
C ALA A 93 -1.56 -9.24 5.72
N ALA A 94 -1.05 -10.03 6.66
CA ALA A 94 -1.73 -11.21 7.18
C ALA A 94 -1.60 -11.34 8.69
N THR A 95 -2.67 -11.86 9.30
CA THR A 95 -2.71 -12.31 10.70
C THR A 95 -3.37 -13.68 10.74
N GLY A 96 -2.63 -14.70 11.17
CA GLY A 96 -3.03 -16.10 10.98
C GLY A 96 -3.26 -16.43 9.50
N ASP A 97 -4.46 -16.93 9.18
CA ASP A 97 -4.89 -17.32 7.83
C ASP A 97 -5.63 -16.20 7.07
N ASP A 98 -6.03 -15.13 7.76
CA ASP A 98 -6.67 -13.98 7.16
C ASP A 98 -5.64 -13.02 6.58
N ALA A 99 -5.94 -12.45 5.41
CA ALA A 99 -5.07 -11.50 4.74
C ALA A 99 -5.83 -10.41 3.98
N VAL A 100 -5.17 -9.27 3.80
CA VAL A 100 -5.65 -8.11 3.05
C VAL A 100 -4.57 -7.60 2.12
N LEU A 101 -4.98 -7.20 0.92
CA LEU A 101 -4.22 -6.32 0.04
C LEU A 101 -4.86 -4.94 0.08
N VAL A 102 -4.10 -3.92 0.46
CA VAL A 102 -4.51 -2.52 0.38
C VAL A 102 -3.71 -1.85 -0.73
N VAL A 103 -4.42 -1.25 -1.68
CA VAL A 103 -3.85 -0.44 -2.75
C VAL A 103 -4.21 1.01 -2.50
N LYS A 104 -3.19 1.83 -2.28
CA LYS A 104 -3.34 3.26 -2.04
C LYS A 104 -2.85 4.06 -3.24
N THR A 105 -3.73 4.92 -3.73
CA THR A 105 -3.43 5.97 -4.72
C THR A 105 -3.43 7.33 -4.02
N GLU A 106 -3.42 8.43 -4.78
CA GLU A 106 -3.45 9.78 -4.23
C GLU A 106 -4.72 10.05 -3.38
N HIS A 107 -5.87 9.55 -3.83
CA HIS A 107 -7.16 9.89 -3.22
C HIS A 107 -7.86 8.72 -2.53
N TRP A 108 -7.50 7.48 -2.89
CA TRP A 108 -8.24 6.30 -2.51
C TRP A 108 -7.36 5.22 -1.91
N LEU A 109 -7.92 4.47 -0.98
CA LEU A 109 -7.42 3.19 -0.50
C LEU A 109 -8.46 2.12 -0.84
N THR A 110 -8.04 1.11 -1.58
CA THR A 110 -8.88 -0.03 -1.95
C THR A 110 -8.40 -1.28 -1.23
N PHE A 111 -9.31 -1.91 -0.50
CA PHE A 111 -9.10 -3.09 0.32
C PHE A 111 -9.61 -4.32 -0.42
N HIS A 112 -8.75 -5.31 -0.57
CA HIS A 112 -9.08 -6.58 -1.20
C HIS A 112 -8.81 -7.71 -0.20
N PRO A 113 -9.76 -8.63 0.01
CA PRO A 113 -9.44 -9.89 0.67
C PRO A 113 -8.30 -10.59 -0.08
N ALA A 114 -7.37 -11.16 0.68
CA ALA A 114 -6.22 -11.91 0.18
C ALA A 114 -6.13 -13.27 0.89
N ASP A 115 -5.15 -14.08 0.50
CA ASP A 115 -4.79 -15.32 1.20
C ASP A 115 -3.39 -15.17 1.81
N ALA A 116 -3.23 -15.67 3.04
CA ALA A 116 -2.01 -15.50 3.82
C ALA A 116 -0.80 -16.26 3.24
N SER A 117 -1.03 -17.27 2.39
CA SER A 117 0.02 -17.97 1.65
C SER A 117 0.56 -17.20 0.44
N GLY A 118 -0.18 -16.21 -0.04
CA GLY A 118 0.04 -15.59 -1.34
C GLY A 118 0.36 -14.10 -1.29
N LEU A 119 0.85 -13.56 -0.17
CA LEU A 119 1.06 -12.11 0.01
C LEU A 119 1.85 -11.47 -1.14
N ALA A 120 2.98 -12.08 -1.55
CA ALA A 120 3.78 -11.58 -2.67
C ALA A 120 2.99 -11.59 -3.99
N ARG A 121 2.22 -12.65 -4.26
CA ARG A 121 1.37 -12.75 -5.46
C ARG A 121 0.29 -11.66 -5.45
N HIS A 122 -0.36 -11.41 -4.31
CA HIS A 122 -1.35 -10.34 -4.18
C HIS A 122 -0.72 -8.96 -4.35
N ALA A 123 0.39 -8.69 -3.67
CA ALA A 123 1.11 -7.42 -3.80
C ALA A 123 1.56 -7.13 -5.24
N LEU A 124 1.99 -8.14 -6.00
CA LEU A 124 2.41 -8.01 -7.39
C LEU A 124 1.23 -7.95 -8.38
N SER A 125 0.04 -8.40 -7.98
CA SER A 125 -1.15 -8.40 -8.85
C SER A 125 -1.62 -7.01 -9.28
N VAL A 126 -1.18 -5.96 -8.58
CA VAL A 126 -1.45 -4.57 -8.95
C VAL A 126 -0.63 -4.10 -10.15
N LEU A 127 0.45 -4.81 -10.48
CA LEU A 127 1.31 -4.46 -11.60
C LEU A 127 0.73 -5.00 -12.91
N PRO A 128 0.92 -4.28 -14.02
CA PRO A 128 0.62 -4.79 -15.34
C PRO A 128 1.34 -6.12 -15.57
N GLN A 129 0.63 -7.11 -16.10
CA GLN A 129 1.22 -8.38 -16.47
C GLN A 129 2.19 -8.16 -17.64
N ARG A 130 3.43 -8.61 -17.47
CA ARG A 130 4.48 -8.58 -18.49
C ARG A 130 5.30 -9.85 -18.43
N ASP A 131 5.76 -10.28 -19.60
CA ASP A 131 6.74 -11.36 -19.69
C ASP A 131 8.06 -10.94 -19.01
N PRO A 132 8.84 -11.91 -18.51
CA PRO A 132 10.19 -11.64 -18.02
C PRO A 132 11.02 -10.89 -19.07
N GLY A 133 11.73 -9.86 -18.63
CA GLY A 133 12.66 -9.14 -19.50
C GLY A 133 13.77 -10.07 -20.02
N PRO A 134 14.30 -9.82 -21.23
CA PRO A 134 15.44 -10.58 -21.73
C PRO A 134 16.69 -10.26 -20.90
N GLY A 135 17.51 -11.26 -20.61
CA GLY A 135 18.78 -11.07 -19.92
C GLY A 135 19.22 -12.27 -19.10
N GLN A 136 20.44 -12.22 -18.61
CA GLN A 136 20.97 -13.17 -17.64
C GLN A 136 20.95 -12.56 -16.24
N SER A 137 20.66 -13.38 -15.23
CA SER A 137 20.80 -12.96 -13.84
C SER A 137 22.27 -12.78 -13.52
N VAL A 138 22.63 -11.60 -13.02
CA VAL A 138 23.98 -11.29 -12.54
C VAL A 138 23.91 -10.84 -11.09
N THR A 139 24.91 -11.21 -10.30
CA THR A 139 25.09 -10.70 -8.94
C THR A 139 26.38 -9.90 -8.91
N LEU A 140 26.32 -8.68 -8.41
CA LEU A 140 27.44 -7.76 -8.33
C LEU A 140 27.39 -6.98 -7.01
N PRO A 141 28.55 -6.52 -6.50
CA PRO A 141 28.60 -5.64 -5.34
C PRO A 141 27.79 -4.36 -5.58
N THR A 142 27.08 -3.88 -4.56
CA THR A 142 26.28 -2.64 -4.62
C THR A 142 27.13 -1.44 -5.05
N ALA A 143 28.37 -1.33 -4.56
CA ALA A 143 29.27 -0.24 -4.91
C ALA A 143 29.58 -0.19 -6.41
N ASP A 144 29.75 -1.35 -7.05
CA ASP A 144 30.00 -1.43 -8.49
C ASP A 144 28.75 -1.11 -9.31
N PHE A 145 27.58 -1.55 -8.84
CA PHE A 145 26.29 -1.20 -9.44
C PHE A 145 26.07 0.31 -9.42
N GLU A 146 26.15 0.93 -8.24
CA GLU A 146 25.92 2.37 -8.07
C GLU A 146 26.89 3.19 -8.90
N ALA A 147 28.18 2.85 -8.86
CA ALA A 147 29.19 3.61 -9.56
C ALA A 147 29.17 3.37 -11.09
N ALA A 148 28.49 2.31 -11.56
CA ALA A 148 28.19 2.13 -12.99
C ALA A 148 27.03 3.01 -13.47
N THR A 149 26.12 3.44 -12.58
CA THR A 149 24.98 4.31 -12.94
C THR A 149 25.41 5.72 -13.35
N THR A 150 26.63 6.15 -13.01
CA THR A 150 27.17 7.47 -13.35
C THR A 150 27.89 7.51 -14.69
N ALA A 151 28.10 6.35 -15.34
CA ALA A 151 28.74 6.26 -16.64
C ALA A 151 27.75 6.62 -17.78
N PRO A 152 28.22 6.99 -18.98
CA PRO A 152 27.35 7.28 -20.12
C PRO A 152 26.40 6.14 -20.47
N THR A 153 26.85 4.89 -20.28
CA THR A 153 25.99 3.71 -20.29
C THR A 153 26.30 2.80 -19.11
N PHE A 154 25.27 2.15 -18.56
CA PHE A 154 25.45 1.22 -17.45
C PHE A 154 26.40 0.06 -17.79
N ALA A 155 26.32 -0.48 -19.02
CA ALA A 155 27.19 -1.55 -19.48
C ALA A 155 28.67 -1.14 -19.52
N GLU A 156 28.98 0.10 -19.96
CA GLU A 156 30.33 0.65 -19.90
C GLU A 156 30.82 0.84 -18.46
N GLY A 157 29.93 1.33 -17.58
CA GLY A 157 30.20 1.46 -16.15
C GLY A 157 30.54 0.12 -15.49
N LEU A 158 29.91 -0.98 -15.90
CA LEU A 158 30.25 -2.33 -15.42
C LEU A 158 31.59 -2.83 -15.99
N ARG A 159 31.84 -2.63 -17.29
CA ARG A 159 33.07 -3.11 -17.95
C ARG A 159 34.33 -2.43 -17.40
N THR A 160 34.27 -1.14 -17.10
CA THR A 160 35.38 -0.38 -16.50
C THR A 160 35.76 -0.91 -15.11
N ARG A 161 34.87 -1.67 -14.46
CA ARG A 161 35.08 -2.34 -13.17
C ARG A 161 35.40 -3.83 -13.29
N GLY A 162 35.67 -4.31 -14.51
CA GLY A 162 35.99 -5.71 -14.77
C GLY A 162 34.79 -6.66 -14.76
N ILE A 163 33.56 -6.14 -14.64
CA ILE A 163 32.34 -6.95 -14.65
C ILE A 163 31.92 -7.18 -16.11
N ARG A 164 32.03 -8.44 -16.56
CA ARG A 164 31.55 -8.89 -17.87
C ARG A 164 30.19 -9.57 -17.68
N HIS A 165 29.23 -9.14 -18.50
CA HIS A 165 27.85 -9.61 -18.55
C HIS A 165 27.50 -9.91 -20.00
#